data_AF-A0A0A1TYX7-F1
#
_entry.id   AF-A0A0A1TYX7-F1
#
_cell.length_a   1.000
_cell.length_b   1.000
_cell.length_c   1.000
_cell.angle_alpha   90.00
_cell.angle_beta   90.00
_cell.angle_gamma   90.00
#
_symmetry.space_group_name_H-M   'P 1'
#
loop_
_entity.id
_entity.type
_entity.pdbx_description
1 polymer ?
#
loop_
_entity_poly.entity_id
_entity_poly.type
_entity_poly.pdbx_seq_one_letter_code
_entity_poly.pdbx_strand_id
1 'polypeptide(L)'
;MGEIMVECKDEKLKDSVFEQVIEVEGKTKNAIEIKPRLFAEQLFVFDKWIMKGLTVGDVLDQSDNFKIYSKRISCIEYITQAFLIGSEKKRKTFEFFVDVSEECVLCGEYNNAFLLFTSINSLILKFAEEWQNIGKTQAEKFKRLQMIFGISQTKFYNKHFSEYTGTKVPIIANVIAIVERSKETKLSELSGEELNKAFALKLRTVGAVIEPLYHCLNSETPFTPLADLQKFFWRCVNSN
;
A
#
# COMPACT_ATOMS: atom_id res chain seq x y z
N MET A 1 3.00 -9.45 13.52
CA MET A 1 2.93 -9.04 12.10
C MET A 1 4.15 -8.17 11.78
N GLY A 2 5.36 -8.75 11.75
CA GLY A 2 6.59 -7.96 11.69
C GLY A 2 7.70 -8.48 10.79
N GLU A 3 7.51 -9.56 10.03
CA GLU A 3 8.62 -10.21 9.31
C GLU A 3 8.33 -10.58 7.84
N ILE A 4 7.20 -10.14 7.25
CA ILE A 4 6.84 -10.57 5.87
C ILE A 4 7.24 -9.54 4.79
N MET A 5 7.72 -8.34 5.18
CA MET A 5 8.23 -7.36 4.22
C MET A 5 9.72 -7.20 4.42
N VAL A 6 10.52 -7.72 3.47
CA VAL A 6 11.96 -7.47 3.42
C VAL A 6 12.17 -5.96 3.32
N GLU A 7 12.76 -5.38 4.37
CA GLU A 7 12.96 -3.94 4.51
C GLU A 7 13.91 -3.42 3.42
N CYS A 8 13.46 -2.44 2.64
CA CYS A 8 14.35 -1.63 1.81
C CYS A 8 15.16 -0.72 2.76
N LYS A 9 16.36 -1.15 3.14
CA LYS A 9 17.27 -0.39 3.99
C LYS A 9 18.41 0.16 3.15
N ASP A 10 18.21 1.33 2.54
CA ASP A 10 19.34 2.04 1.95
C ASP A 10 19.34 3.51 2.34
N GLU A 11 20.40 3.97 3.00
CA GLU A 11 20.57 5.39 3.34
C GLU A 11 20.77 6.25 2.09
N LYS A 12 21.23 5.67 0.96
CA LYS A 12 21.40 6.38 -0.32
C LYS A 12 20.09 6.85 -0.94
N LEU A 13 18.98 6.22 -0.58
CA LEU A 13 17.67 6.60 -1.10
C LEU A 13 17.22 7.96 -0.56
N LYS A 14 17.62 8.37 0.66
CA LYS A 14 17.27 9.67 1.25
C LYS A 14 17.68 10.83 0.37
N ASP A 15 18.97 10.96 0.07
CA ASP A 15 19.48 12.08 -0.74
C ASP A 15 18.92 12.01 -2.18
N SER A 16 18.79 10.80 -2.72
CA SER A 16 18.29 10.59 -4.08
C SER A 16 16.80 10.91 -4.27
N VAL A 17 15.97 10.94 -3.22
CA VAL A 17 14.51 11.15 -3.30
C VAL A 17 14.15 12.63 -3.27
N PHE A 18 14.88 13.44 -2.50
CA PHE A 18 14.63 14.89 -2.40
C PHE A 18 15.18 15.67 -3.59
N GLU A 19 16.24 15.18 -4.22
CA GLU A 19 16.90 15.86 -5.35
C GLU A 19 16.22 15.58 -6.70
N GLN A 20 15.22 14.68 -6.75
CA GLN A 20 14.55 14.38 -8.03
C GLN A 20 13.57 15.47 -8.41
N VAL A 21 13.92 16.15 -9.51
CA VAL A 21 13.02 17.02 -10.24
C VAL A 21 11.98 16.18 -10.97
N ILE A 22 10.71 16.48 -10.73
CA ILE A 22 9.58 15.87 -11.42
C ILE A 22 8.91 16.94 -12.28
N GLU A 23 8.87 16.74 -13.61
CA GLU A 23 8.13 17.62 -14.50
C GLU A 23 6.65 17.23 -14.55
N VAL A 24 5.78 18.16 -14.14
CA VAL A 24 4.33 17.97 -14.16
C VAL A 24 3.67 19.26 -14.65
N GLU A 25 2.82 19.15 -15.67
CA GLU A 25 2.11 20.29 -16.29
C GLU A 25 3.09 21.40 -16.79
N GLY A 26 4.27 21.01 -17.30
CA GLY A 26 5.29 21.95 -17.80
C GLY A 26 6.05 22.72 -16.70
N LYS A 27 5.99 22.26 -15.45
CA LYS A 27 6.72 22.84 -14.32
C LYS A 27 7.52 21.76 -13.59
N THR A 28 8.75 22.11 -13.23
CA THR A 28 9.57 21.39 -12.25
C THR A 28 8.95 21.52 -10.87
N LYS A 29 8.62 20.39 -10.25
CA LYS A 29 8.05 20.28 -8.91
C LYS A 29 8.79 19.20 -8.11
N ASN A 30 8.87 19.39 -6.81
CA ASN A 30 9.20 18.31 -5.88
C ASN A 30 7.97 17.42 -5.66
N ALA A 31 8.16 16.18 -5.22
CA ALA A 31 7.07 15.22 -5.01
C ALA A 31 5.92 15.78 -4.14
N ILE A 32 6.26 16.50 -3.05
CA ILE A 32 5.29 17.09 -2.12
C ILE A 32 4.56 18.34 -2.65
N GLU A 33 4.95 18.83 -3.83
CA GLU A 33 4.31 19.97 -4.50
C GLU A 33 3.33 19.53 -5.60
N ILE A 34 3.25 18.22 -5.85
CA ILE A 34 2.30 17.60 -6.77
C ILE A 34 0.93 17.58 -6.10
N LYS A 35 -0.15 17.65 -6.88
CA LYS A 35 -1.51 17.52 -6.34
C LYS A 35 -1.66 16.12 -5.71
N PRO A 36 -2.13 15.99 -4.45
CA PRO A 36 -2.25 14.70 -3.76
C PRO A 36 -2.98 13.63 -4.58
N ARG A 37 -4.11 14.01 -5.18
CA ARG A 37 -4.89 13.13 -6.05
C ARG A 37 -4.07 12.60 -7.24
N LEU A 38 -3.31 13.47 -7.89
CA LEU A 38 -2.49 13.05 -9.04
C LEU A 38 -1.40 12.08 -8.60
N PHE A 39 -0.78 12.32 -7.44
CA PHE A 39 0.21 11.40 -6.88
C PHE A 39 -0.41 10.04 -6.56
N ALA A 40 -1.60 10.01 -5.96
CA ALA A 40 -2.34 8.77 -5.67
C ALA A 40 -2.72 8.00 -6.95
N GLU A 41 -3.22 8.67 -7.98
CA GLU A 41 -3.50 8.07 -9.29
C GLU A 41 -2.23 7.43 -9.89
N GLN A 42 -1.07 8.09 -9.76
CA GLN A 42 0.20 7.55 -10.25
C GLN A 42 0.76 6.41 -9.39
N LEU A 43 0.49 6.37 -8.08
CA LEU A 43 0.77 5.21 -7.23
C LEU A 43 -0.05 3.99 -7.68
N PHE A 44 -1.34 4.18 -7.99
CA PHE A 44 -2.19 3.12 -8.55
C PHE A 44 -1.58 2.56 -9.84
N VAL A 45 -1.22 3.44 -10.79
CA VAL A 45 -0.61 3.04 -12.06
C VAL A 45 0.69 2.28 -11.83
N PHE A 46 1.53 2.77 -10.90
CA PHE A 46 2.79 2.16 -10.57
C PHE A 46 2.60 0.76 -9.97
N ASP A 47 1.67 0.61 -9.01
CA ASP A 47 1.38 -0.66 -8.35
C ASP A 47 0.91 -1.71 -9.38
N LYS A 48 -0.05 -1.33 -10.21
CA LYS A 48 -0.52 -2.17 -11.34
C LYS A 48 0.60 -2.56 -12.30
N TRP A 49 1.54 -1.65 -12.56
CA TRP A 49 2.65 -1.93 -13.45
C TRP A 49 3.66 -2.90 -12.83
N ILE A 50 3.99 -2.79 -11.54
CA ILE A 50 4.88 -3.75 -10.87
C ILE A 50 4.19 -5.10 -10.59
N MET A 51 2.86 -5.13 -10.52
CA MET A 51 2.06 -6.37 -10.47
C MET A 51 1.96 -7.08 -11.82
N LYS A 52 2.35 -6.43 -12.92
CA LYS A 52 2.20 -6.99 -14.26
C LYS A 52 2.96 -8.31 -14.39
N GLY A 53 2.23 -9.37 -14.74
CA GLY A 53 2.78 -10.72 -14.90
C GLY A 53 2.70 -11.58 -13.63
N LEU A 54 2.24 -11.03 -12.50
CA LEU A 54 1.87 -11.85 -11.35
C LEU A 54 0.56 -12.60 -11.63
N THR A 55 0.54 -13.85 -11.20
CA THR A 55 -0.67 -14.66 -11.12
C THR A 55 -1.18 -14.72 -9.68
N VAL A 56 -2.43 -15.18 -9.50
CA VAL A 56 -2.95 -15.48 -8.15
C VAL A 56 -2.07 -16.52 -7.46
N GLY A 57 -1.58 -17.52 -8.20
CA GLY A 57 -0.69 -18.56 -7.69
C GLY A 57 0.61 -17.99 -7.13
N ASP A 58 1.22 -17.02 -7.82
CA ASP A 58 2.44 -16.34 -7.33
C ASP A 58 2.23 -15.73 -5.93
N VAL A 59 1.06 -15.12 -5.68
CA VAL A 59 0.74 -14.51 -4.39
C VAL A 59 0.46 -15.57 -3.32
N LEU A 60 -0.30 -16.62 -3.65
CA LEU A 60 -0.65 -17.68 -2.69
C LEU A 60 0.56 -18.51 -2.26
N ASP A 61 1.44 -18.82 -3.20
CA ASP A 61 2.65 -19.62 -2.99
C ASP A 61 3.86 -18.77 -2.58
N GLN A 62 3.72 -17.44 -2.57
CA GLN A 62 4.80 -16.49 -2.32
C GLN A 62 6.02 -16.76 -3.22
N SER A 63 5.79 -16.88 -4.52
CA SER A 63 6.82 -17.17 -5.52
C SER A 63 7.90 -16.07 -5.59
N ASP A 64 8.98 -16.32 -6.30
CA ASP A 64 10.04 -15.32 -6.47
C ASP A 64 9.54 -14.06 -7.20
N ASN A 65 8.58 -14.19 -8.12
CA ASN A 65 7.92 -13.04 -8.75
C ASN A 65 7.18 -12.20 -7.70
N PHE A 66 6.48 -12.85 -6.78
CA PHE A 66 5.79 -12.16 -5.69
C PHE A 66 6.76 -11.50 -4.70
N LYS A 67 7.92 -12.12 -4.42
CA LYS A 67 8.96 -11.51 -3.58
C LYS A 67 9.54 -10.25 -4.24
N ILE A 68 9.76 -10.27 -5.56
CA ILE A 68 10.21 -9.09 -6.31
C ILE A 68 9.18 -7.95 -6.20
N TYR A 69 7.90 -8.26 -6.41
CA TYR A 69 6.80 -7.32 -6.21
C TYR A 69 6.79 -6.77 -4.78
N SER A 70 6.82 -7.65 -3.77
CA SER A 70 6.77 -7.30 -2.35
C SER A 70 7.92 -6.37 -1.95
N LYS A 71 9.13 -6.60 -2.48
CA LYS A 71 10.29 -5.72 -2.27
C LYS A 71 10.09 -4.35 -2.93
N ARG A 72 9.53 -4.29 -4.13
CA ARG A 72 9.31 -3.01 -4.83
C ARG A 72 8.22 -2.18 -4.16
N ILE A 73 7.11 -2.79 -3.78
CA ILE A 73 5.99 -2.07 -3.17
C ILE A 73 6.32 -1.60 -1.74
N SER A 74 7.16 -2.33 -0.99
CA SER A 74 7.63 -1.88 0.34
C SER A 74 8.45 -0.60 0.29
N CYS A 75 9.07 -0.29 -0.86
CA CYS A 75 9.80 0.96 -1.03
C CYS A 75 8.90 2.21 -0.93
N ILE A 76 7.58 2.09 -1.12
CA ILE A 76 6.65 3.22 -0.94
C ILE A 76 6.62 3.70 0.52
N GLU A 77 6.70 2.77 1.48
CA GLU A 77 6.84 3.13 2.90
C GLU A 77 8.14 3.89 3.14
N TYR A 78 9.23 3.38 2.55
CA TYR A 78 10.53 4.03 2.64
C TYR A 78 10.50 5.45 2.07
N ILE A 79 9.95 5.66 0.87
CA ILE A 79 9.85 6.99 0.25
C ILE A 79 9.12 7.96 1.18
N THR A 80 8.00 7.51 1.74
CA THR A 80 7.16 8.30 2.66
C THR A 80 7.94 8.67 3.92
N GLN A 81 8.61 7.70 4.54
CA GLN A 81 9.41 7.93 5.73
C GLN A 81 10.61 8.84 5.44
N ALA A 82 11.28 8.67 4.29
CA ALA A 82 12.39 9.52 3.87
C ALA A 82 11.95 10.97 3.77
N PHE A 83 10.82 11.25 3.10
CA PHE A 83 10.25 12.59 3.04
C PHE A 83 9.91 13.14 4.42
N LEU A 84 9.24 12.37 5.28
CA LEU A 84 8.85 12.83 6.62
C LEU A 84 10.04 13.10 7.54
N ILE A 85 11.10 12.31 7.43
CA ILE A 85 12.32 12.47 8.24
C ILE A 85 13.19 13.62 7.72
N GLY A 86 13.42 13.69 6.41
CA GLY A 86 14.37 14.61 5.79
C GLY A 86 13.82 15.99 5.45
N SER A 87 12.50 16.16 5.37
CA SER A 87 11.89 17.45 5.01
C SER A 87 12.11 18.49 6.10
N GLU A 88 12.50 19.71 5.71
CA GLU A 88 12.46 20.89 6.58
C GLU A 88 11.03 21.35 6.86
N LYS A 89 10.10 21.03 5.96
CA LYS A 89 8.66 21.41 6.03
C LYS A 89 7.81 20.22 6.50
N LYS A 90 8.22 19.55 7.59
CA LYS A 90 7.62 18.29 8.08
C LYS A 90 6.10 18.33 8.19
N ARG A 91 5.54 19.40 8.76
CA ARG A 91 4.07 19.58 8.84
C ARG A 91 3.39 19.49 7.47
N LYS A 92 3.91 20.19 6.46
CA LYS A 92 3.35 20.15 5.10
C LYS A 92 3.51 18.77 4.46
N THR A 93 4.62 18.10 4.77
CA THR A 93 4.87 16.73 4.30
C THR A 93 3.90 15.73 4.93
N PHE A 94 3.59 15.85 6.22
CA PHE A 94 2.52 15.08 6.87
C PHE A 94 1.16 15.36 6.20
N GLU A 95 0.79 16.64 6.05
CA GLU A 95 -0.46 17.04 5.42
C GLU A 95 -0.60 16.44 4.01
N PHE A 96 0.47 16.53 3.21
CA PHE A 96 0.53 15.96 1.88
C PHE A 96 0.29 14.44 1.87
N PHE A 97 1.03 13.65 2.66
CA PHE A 97 0.86 12.19 2.63
C PHE A 97 -0.46 11.71 3.24
N VAL A 98 -1.03 12.46 4.19
CA VAL A 98 -2.40 12.21 4.66
C VAL A 98 -3.40 12.42 3.52
N ASP A 99 -3.27 13.51 2.77
CA ASP A 99 -4.12 13.78 1.61
C ASP A 99 -3.94 12.70 0.52
N VAL A 100 -2.71 12.29 0.23
CA VAL A 100 -2.42 11.22 -0.75
C VAL A 100 -3.02 9.88 -0.30
N SER A 101 -2.87 9.51 0.97
CA SER A 101 -3.41 8.25 1.52
C SER A 101 -4.94 8.22 1.42
N GLU A 102 -5.63 9.34 1.67
CA GLU A 102 -7.07 9.44 1.47
C GLU A 102 -7.46 9.34 -0.01
N GLU A 103 -6.75 10.04 -0.90
CA GLU A 103 -7.02 9.97 -2.35
C GLU A 103 -6.79 8.56 -2.91
N CYS A 104 -5.82 7.81 -2.38
CA CYS A 104 -5.63 6.40 -2.69
C CYS A 104 -6.88 5.57 -2.34
N VAL A 105 -7.49 5.79 -1.16
CA VAL A 105 -8.76 5.13 -0.79
C VAL A 105 -9.88 5.52 -1.75
N LEU A 106 -9.98 6.79 -2.12
CA LEU A 106 -11.02 7.29 -3.04
C LEU A 106 -10.86 6.73 -4.46
N CYS A 107 -9.65 6.42 -4.90
CA CYS A 107 -9.37 5.84 -6.21
C CYS A 107 -9.28 4.30 -6.21
N GLY A 108 -9.58 3.64 -5.09
CA GLY A 108 -9.60 2.17 -4.98
C GLY A 108 -8.22 1.54 -4.72
N GLU A 109 -7.20 2.33 -4.44
CA GLU A 109 -5.83 1.89 -4.17
C GLU A 109 -5.58 1.68 -2.67
N TYR A 110 -6.11 0.59 -2.10
CA TYR A 110 -6.03 0.36 -0.66
C TYR A 110 -4.66 -0.08 -0.19
N ASN A 111 -3.86 -0.71 -1.06
CA ASN A 111 -2.53 -1.19 -0.69
C ASN A 111 -1.59 -0.02 -0.41
N ASN A 112 -1.45 0.92 -1.35
CA ASN A 112 -0.62 2.11 -1.09
C ASN A 112 -1.24 3.01 -0.03
N ALA A 113 -2.57 3.16 0.03
CA ALA A 113 -3.21 3.92 1.12
C ALA A 113 -2.78 3.40 2.50
N PHE A 114 -2.76 2.06 2.67
CA PHE A 114 -2.34 1.40 3.90
C PHE A 114 -0.85 1.63 4.19
N LEU A 115 0.03 1.47 3.21
CA LEU A 115 1.49 1.70 3.35
C LEU A 115 1.82 3.15 3.74
N LEU A 116 1.11 4.12 3.16
CA LEU A 116 1.24 5.53 3.55
C LEU A 116 0.75 5.74 4.99
N PHE A 117 -0.40 5.17 5.34
CA PHE A 117 -0.97 5.27 6.68
C PHE A 117 -0.05 4.68 7.76
N THR A 118 0.49 3.48 7.55
CA THR A 118 1.43 2.83 8.49
C THR A 118 2.70 3.67 8.66
N SER A 119 3.24 4.20 7.56
CA SER A 119 4.42 5.06 7.57
C SER A 119 4.19 6.34 8.36
N ILE A 120 3.09 7.05 8.11
CA ILE A 120 2.69 8.24 8.88
C ILE A 120 2.55 7.87 10.36
N ASN A 121 1.76 6.83 10.66
CA ASN A 121 1.45 6.43 12.02
C ASN A 121 2.71 6.08 12.83
N SER A 122 3.72 5.45 12.21
CA SER A 122 4.99 5.11 12.85
C SER A 122 5.82 6.33 13.26
N LEU A 123 5.63 7.48 12.60
CA LEU A 123 6.43 8.69 12.80
C LEU A 123 5.72 9.78 13.61
N ILE A 124 4.41 9.63 13.88
CA ILE A 124 3.63 10.60 14.67
C ILE A 124 4.27 10.86 16.04
N LEU A 125 4.67 9.81 16.77
CA LEU A 125 5.25 9.99 18.11
C LEU A 125 6.64 10.64 18.06
N LYS A 126 7.41 10.38 17.00
CA LYS A 126 8.75 10.94 16.82
C LYS A 126 8.70 12.43 16.47
N PHE A 127 7.70 12.86 15.71
CA PHE A 127 7.51 14.24 15.25
C PHE A 127 6.19 14.80 15.79
N ALA A 128 5.98 14.64 17.11
CA ALA A 128 4.72 14.94 17.76
C ALA A 128 4.37 16.43 17.69
N GLU A 129 5.37 17.32 17.75
CA GLU A 129 5.16 18.77 17.66
C GLU A 129 4.61 19.17 16.28
N GLU A 130 5.22 18.68 15.19
CA GLU A 130 4.76 18.98 13.84
C GLU A 130 3.41 18.32 13.56
N TRP A 131 3.19 17.12 14.10
CA TRP A 131 1.92 16.42 14.01
C TRP A 131 0.77 17.15 14.73
N GLN A 132 1.01 17.68 15.95
CA GLN A 132 0.00 18.44 16.69
C GLN A 132 -0.44 19.71 15.96
N ASN A 133 0.41 20.23 15.08
CA ASN A 133 0.19 21.46 14.33
C ASN A 133 -0.34 21.26 12.90
N ILE A 134 -0.68 20.02 12.49
CA ILE A 134 -1.30 19.79 11.17
C ILE A 134 -2.67 20.47 11.07
N GLY A 135 -3.08 20.77 9.84
CA GLY A 135 -4.41 21.30 9.56
C GLY A 135 -5.54 20.41 10.10
N LYS A 136 -6.61 21.02 10.61
CA LYS A 136 -7.80 20.33 11.12
C LYS A 136 -8.39 19.35 10.10
N THR A 137 -8.44 19.77 8.83
CA THR A 137 -8.91 18.93 7.71
C THR A 137 -8.08 17.65 7.60
N GLN A 138 -6.75 17.75 7.62
CA GLN A 138 -5.85 16.60 7.56
C GLN A 138 -5.96 15.72 8.81
N ALA A 139 -6.13 16.31 10.01
CA ALA A 139 -6.40 15.53 11.20
C ALA A 139 -7.70 14.70 11.09
N GLU A 140 -8.76 15.25 10.50
CA GLU A 140 -10.02 14.54 10.25
C GLU A 140 -9.88 13.44 9.19
N LYS A 141 -9.13 13.71 8.12
CA LYS A 141 -8.77 12.71 7.09
C LYS A 141 -8.01 11.54 7.72
N PHE A 142 -7.01 11.82 8.54
CA PHE A 142 -6.24 10.79 9.22
C PHE A 142 -7.10 9.95 10.18
N LYS A 143 -8.06 10.56 10.89
CA LYS A 143 -9.03 9.81 11.70
C LYS A 143 -9.87 8.85 10.85
N ARG A 144 -10.28 9.25 9.64
CA ARG A 144 -10.98 8.34 8.70
C ARG A 144 -10.08 7.19 8.28
N LEU A 145 -8.83 7.47 7.91
CA LEU A 145 -7.84 6.44 7.59
C LEU A 145 -7.63 5.48 8.76
N GLN A 146 -7.55 5.98 10.00
CA GLN A 146 -7.44 5.15 11.20
C GLN A 146 -8.68 4.28 11.44
N MET A 147 -9.89 4.76 11.11
CA MET A 147 -11.10 3.93 11.18
C MET A 147 -11.10 2.81 10.13
N ILE A 148 -10.52 3.03 8.95
CA ILE A 148 -10.45 2.01 7.89
C ILE A 148 -9.33 1.01 8.18
N PHE A 149 -8.13 1.49 8.52
CA PHE A 149 -6.90 0.71 8.58
C PHE A 149 -6.41 0.35 9.99
N GLY A 150 -7.07 0.85 11.04
CA GLY A 150 -6.72 0.53 12.42
C GLY A 150 -6.77 -0.98 12.69
N ILE A 151 -5.82 -1.48 13.48
CA ILE A 151 -5.64 -2.93 13.76
C ILE A 151 -6.93 -3.59 14.29
N SER A 152 -7.73 -2.86 15.08
CA SER A 152 -9.01 -3.34 15.63
C SER A 152 -10.19 -3.25 14.67
N GLN A 153 -10.01 -2.68 13.46
CA GLN A 153 -11.08 -2.21 12.59
C GLN A 153 -11.18 -2.96 11.25
N THR A 154 -10.75 -4.22 11.20
CA THR A 154 -10.78 -5.05 9.98
C THR A 154 -12.16 -5.11 9.29
N LYS A 155 -13.25 -4.99 10.07
CA LYS A 155 -14.62 -4.92 9.54
C LYS A 155 -14.88 -3.67 8.70
N PHE A 156 -14.31 -2.53 9.07
CA PHE A 156 -14.48 -1.27 8.34
C PHE A 156 -13.75 -1.28 7.01
N TYR A 157 -12.50 -1.78 6.97
CA TYR A 157 -11.81 -2.04 5.71
C TYR A 157 -12.62 -2.98 4.81
N ASN A 158 -13.07 -4.13 5.32
CA ASN A 158 -13.81 -5.09 4.51
C ASN A 158 -15.10 -4.49 3.94
N LYS A 159 -15.83 -3.70 4.75
CA LYS A 159 -17.02 -2.97 4.31
C LYS A 159 -16.66 -1.97 3.20
N HIS A 160 -15.71 -1.06 3.45
CA HIS A 160 -15.29 -0.04 2.48
C HIS A 160 -14.75 -0.65 1.18
N PHE A 161 -14.02 -1.77 1.27
CA PHE A 161 -13.52 -2.50 0.11
C PHE A 161 -14.66 -3.14 -0.68
N SER A 162 -15.66 -3.74 -0.01
CA SER A 162 -16.80 -4.39 -0.67
C SER A 162 -17.73 -3.40 -1.38
N GLU A 163 -17.93 -2.21 -0.80
CA GLU A 163 -18.82 -1.18 -1.35
C GLU A 163 -18.22 -0.42 -2.55
N TYR A 164 -16.89 -0.46 -2.73
CA TYR A 164 -16.22 0.15 -3.88
C TYR A 164 -16.46 -0.66 -5.16
N THR A 165 -17.00 -0.01 -6.20
CA THR A 165 -17.43 -0.66 -7.44
C THR A 165 -16.43 -0.55 -8.60
N GLY A 166 -15.46 0.35 -8.52
CA GLY A 166 -14.43 0.52 -9.54
C GLY A 166 -13.30 -0.52 -9.43
N THR A 167 -12.28 -0.39 -10.29
CA THR A 167 -11.04 -1.15 -10.15
C THR A 167 -10.38 -0.83 -8.81
N LYS A 168 -10.04 -1.86 -8.05
CA LYS A 168 -9.46 -1.71 -6.72
C LYS A 168 -8.33 -2.70 -6.47
N VAL A 169 -7.35 -2.26 -5.69
CA VAL A 169 -6.20 -3.04 -5.25
C VAL A 169 -6.37 -3.34 -3.76
N PRO A 170 -6.46 -4.62 -3.34
CA PRO A 170 -6.61 -4.97 -1.93
C PRO A 170 -5.30 -4.74 -1.18
N ILE A 171 -5.38 -4.56 0.14
CA ILE A 171 -4.19 -4.57 1.00
C ILE A 171 -3.52 -5.93 0.89
N ILE A 172 -2.36 -6.00 0.25
CA ILE A 172 -1.68 -7.28 -0.04
C ILE A 172 -1.20 -7.95 1.25
N ALA A 173 -0.77 -7.17 2.25
CA ALA A 173 -0.42 -7.72 3.57
C ALA A 173 -1.59 -8.48 4.23
N ASN A 174 -2.84 -8.00 4.07
CA ASN A 174 -4.02 -8.70 4.58
C ASN A 174 -4.29 -9.99 3.82
N VAL A 175 -4.08 -9.98 2.50
CA VAL A 175 -4.18 -11.19 1.66
C VAL A 175 -3.19 -12.25 2.15
N ILE A 176 -1.91 -11.90 2.29
CA ILE A 176 -0.89 -12.84 2.77
C ILE A 176 -1.24 -13.36 4.16
N ALA A 177 -1.65 -12.49 5.08
CA ALA A 177 -2.01 -12.91 6.43
C ALA A 177 -3.18 -13.90 6.45
N ILE A 178 -4.15 -13.76 5.54
CA ILE A 178 -5.25 -14.72 5.38
C ILE A 178 -4.74 -16.06 4.83
N VAL A 179 -3.86 -16.02 3.83
CA VAL A 179 -3.23 -17.21 3.24
C VAL A 179 -2.41 -17.98 4.27
N GLU A 180 -1.56 -17.30 5.04
CA GLU A 180 -0.72 -17.93 6.06
C GLU A 180 -1.55 -18.55 7.19
N ARG A 181 -2.57 -17.85 7.72
CA ARG A 181 -3.49 -18.44 8.71
C ARG A 181 -4.20 -19.69 8.18
N SER A 182 -4.47 -19.75 6.87
CA SER A 182 -5.07 -20.94 6.26
C SER A 182 -4.11 -22.14 6.20
N LYS A 183 -2.80 -21.89 6.21
CA LYS A 183 -1.74 -22.93 6.21
C LYS A 183 -1.53 -23.55 7.59
N GLU A 184 -1.81 -22.82 8.67
CA GLU A 184 -1.71 -23.31 10.07
C GLU A 184 -2.64 -24.49 10.36
N THR A 185 -3.76 -24.62 9.63
CA THR A 185 -4.66 -25.77 9.78
C THR A 185 -4.07 -27.01 9.10
N LYS A 186 -3.54 -27.94 9.89
CA LYS A 186 -2.97 -29.22 9.44
C LYS A 186 -4.06 -30.24 9.11
N LEU A 187 -4.58 -30.19 7.89
CA LEU A 187 -5.62 -31.12 7.42
C LEU A 187 -5.19 -32.59 7.48
N SER A 188 -3.90 -32.89 7.37
CA SER A 188 -3.35 -34.26 7.44
C SER A 188 -3.54 -34.95 8.79
N GLU A 189 -3.80 -34.18 9.86
CA GLU A 189 -4.01 -34.70 11.22
C GLU A 189 -5.49 -34.94 11.53
N LEU A 190 -6.40 -34.64 10.60
CA LEU A 190 -7.85 -34.74 10.76
C LEU A 190 -8.44 -35.89 9.94
N SER A 191 -9.60 -36.39 10.35
CA SER A 191 -10.33 -37.41 9.59
C SER A 191 -11.85 -37.20 9.66
N GLY A 192 -12.59 -37.86 8.76
CA GLY A 192 -14.05 -37.84 8.75
C GLY A 192 -14.66 -36.42 8.68
N GLU A 193 -15.62 -36.14 9.55
CA GLU A 193 -16.37 -34.87 9.55
C GLU A 193 -15.51 -33.65 9.93
N GLU A 194 -14.52 -33.83 10.81
CA GLU A 194 -13.61 -32.76 11.23
C GLU A 194 -12.73 -32.31 10.06
N LEU A 195 -12.22 -33.27 9.27
CA LEU A 195 -11.51 -32.98 8.02
C LEU A 195 -12.38 -32.17 7.05
N ASN A 196 -13.62 -32.61 6.83
CA ASN A 196 -14.54 -31.93 5.91
C ASN A 196 -14.84 -30.49 6.34
N LYS A 197 -15.07 -30.25 7.64
CA LYS A 197 -15.29 -28.92 8.20
C LYS A 197 -14.06 -28.02 8.06
N ALA A 198 -12.88 -28.54 8.42
CA ALA A 198 -11.62 -27.81 8.32
C ALA A 198 -11.26 -27.48 6.87
N PHE A 199 -11.46 -28.42 5.95
CA PHE A 199 -11.26 -28.23 4.52
C PHE A 199 -12.20 -27.15 3.96
N ALA A 200 -13.49 -27.23 4.25
CA ALA A 200 -14.47 -26.23 3.81
C ALA A 200 -14.17 -24.83 4.37
N LEU A 201 -13.75 -24.75 5.64
CA LEU A 201 -13.34 -23.49 6.26
C LEU A 201 -12.09 -22.91 5.57
N LYS A 202 -11.08 -23.75 5.31
CA LYS A 202 -9.86 -23.34 4.61
C LYS A 202 -10.16 -22.82 3.21
N LEU A 203 -10.96 -23.55 2.43
CA LEU A 203 -11.39 -23.12 1.11
C LEU A 203 -12.15 -21.78 1.14
N ARG A 204 -13.06 -21.61 2.12
CA ARG A 204 -13.81 -20.34 2.27
C ARG A 204 -12.87 -19.17 2.60
N THR A 205 -11.93 -19.39 3.51
CA THR A 205 -10.96 -18.37 3.94
C THR A 205 -10.05 -17.94 2.80
N VAL A 206 -9.50 -18.88 2.04
CA VAL A 206 -8.65 -18.55 0.87
C VAL A 206 -9.49 -18.00 -0.28
N GLY A 207 -10.68 -18.55 -0.51
CA GLY A 207 -11.61 -18.07 -1.53
C GLY A 207 -11.98 -16.59 -1.36
N ALA A 208 -12.09 -16.11 -0.12
CA ALA A 208 -12.37 -14.71 0.18
C ALA A 208 -11.29 -13.72 -0.30
N VAL A 209 -10.07 -14.17 -0.61
CA VAL A 209 -8.99 -13.32 -1.14
C VAL A 209 -8.66 -13.59 -2.61
N ILE A 210 -9.01 -14.76 -3.14
CA ILE A 210 -8.77 -15.12 -4.55
C ILE A 210 -9.50 -14.15 -5.49
N GLU A 211 -10.79 -13.90 -5.26
CA GLU A 211 -11.59 -13.06 -6.14
C GLU A 211 -11.06 -11.60 -6.18
N PRO A 212 -10.83 -10.91 -5.04
CA PRO A 212 -10.19 -9.60 -5.03
C PRO A 212 -8.84 -9.57 -5.75
N LEU A 213 -7.99 -10.58 -5.54
CA LEU A 213 -6.69 -10.68 -6.22
C LEU A 213 -6.85 -10.87 -7.73
N TYR A 214 -7.75 -11.75 -8.15
CA TYR A 214 -7.99 -12.01 -9.56
C TYR A 214 -8.44 -10.73 -10.27
N HIS A 215 -9.40 -10.00 -9.70
CA HIS A 215 -9.84 -8.72 -10.24
C HIS A 215 -8.72 -7.68 -10.23
N CYS A 216 -7.93 -7.60 -9.16
CA CYS A 216 -6.78 -6.72 -9.07
C CYS A 216 -5.75 -7.00 -10.17
N LEU A 217 -5.43 -8.26 -10.46
CA LEU A 217 -4.41 -8.62 -11.43
C LEU A 217 -4.87 -8.49 -12.89
N ASN A 218 -6.16 -8.70 -13.17
CA ASN A 218 -6.69 -8.75 -14.55
C ASN A 218 -7.44 -7.49 -15.00
N SER A 219 -7.71 -6.56 -14.09
CA SER A 219 -8.40 -5.30 -14.43
C SER A 219 -7.51 -4.33 -15.21
N GLU A 220 -8.16 -3.49 -16.02
CA GLU A 220 -7.51 -2.35 -16.67
C GLU A 220 -7.13 -1.27 -15.65
N THR A 221 -6.07 -0.53 -15.98
CA THR A 221 -5.63 0.62 -15.18
C THR A 221 -6.44 1.84 -15.59
N PRO A 222 -7.21 2.48 -14.69
CA PRO A 222 -8.14 3.55 -15.05
C PRO A 222 -7.44 4.90 -15.30
N PHE A 223 -6.16 5.03 -14.98
CA PHE A 223 -5.41 6.28 -15.06
C PHE A 223 -4.30 6.22 -16.12
N THR A 224 -4.03 7.36 -16.75
CA THR A 224 -2.94 7.49 -17.72
C THR A 224 -1.61 7.68 -16.98
N PRO A 225 -0.54 6.94 -17.35
CA PRO A 225 0.77 7.13 -16.76
C PRO A 225 1.35 8.51 -17.09
N LEU A 226 1.86 9.19 -16.06
CA LEU A 226 2.71 10.37 -16.22
C LEU A 226 4.17 9.94 -16.17
N ALA A 227 4.86 10.06 -17.31
CA ALA A 227 6.18 9.50 -17.51
C ALA A 227 7.19 9.87 -16.41
N ASP A 228 7.23 11.13 -15.97
CA ASP A 228 8.22 11.57 -14.99
C ASP A 228 7.90 11.15 -13.56
N LEU A 229 6.62 11.04 -13.20
CA LEU A 229 6.22 10.43 -11.91
C LEU A 229 6.51 8.93 -11.88
N GLN A 230 6.24 8.23 -12.98
CA GLN A 230 6.57 6.81 -13.09
C GLN A 230 8.08 6.57 -13.07
N LYS A 231 8.88 7.42 -13.72
CA LYS A 231 10.35 7.37 -13.63
C LYS A 231 10.83 7.63 -12.20
N PHE A 232 10.24 8.59 -11.50
CA PHE A 232 10.54 8.86 -10.10
C PHE A 232 10.33 7.60 -9.25
N PHE A 233 9.13 7.00 -9.29
CA PHE A 233 8.86 5.76 -8.55
C PHE A 233 9.79 4.62 -8.95
N TRP A 234 10.02 4.44 -10.25
CA TRP A 234 10.90 3.39 -10.75
C TRP A 234 12.34 3.53 -10.26
N ARG A 235 12.86 4.76 -10.19
CA ARG A 235 14.19 5.02 -9.61
C ARG A 235 14.20 4.67 -8.13
N CYS A 236 13.21 5.12 -7.36
CA CYS A 236 13.14 4.83 -5.93
C CYS A 236 13.12 3.33 -5.62
N VAL A 237 12.45 2.50 -6.43
CA VAL A 237 12.39 1.05 -6.16
C VAL A 237 13.59 0.26 -6.71
N ASN A 238 14.45 0.86 -7.53
CA ASN A 238 15.63 0.20 -8.11
C ASN A 238 16.98 0.80 -7.67
N SER A 239 16.98 1.84 -6.84
CA SER A 239 18.16 2.27 -6.09
C SER A 239 18.55 1.17 -5.10
N ASN A 240 19.26 0.14 -5.57
CA ASN A 240 20.01 -0.84 -4.77
C ASN A 240 21.51 -0.57 -4.91
#